data_AF-A0A2S9SLS9-F1
#
_entry.id   AF-A0A2S9SLS9-F1
#
_cell.length_a   1.000
_cell.length_b   1.000
_cell.length_c   1.000
_cell.angle_alpha   90.00
_cell.angle_beta   90.00
_cell.angle_gamma   90.00
#
_symmetry.space_group_name_H-M   'P 1'
#
loop_
_entity.id
_entity.type
_entity.pdbx_description
1 polymer ?
#
loop_
_entity_poly.entity_id
_entity_poly.type
_entity_poly.pdbx_seq_one_letter_code
_entity_poly.pdbx_strand_id
1 'polypeptide(L)'
;MEITNTIFETLLKKNNFKKKEFAHYSKIPYDTVVGWKKKEYVPPYAMVILKDMIYRKKLDEETEKLLKRNLQPIVNQNHNLTKTEENRLKSLFCGTNFTIDDILKGIKNKNKKVMKKLEKIYKNYN
;
A
#
# COMPACT_ATOMS: atom_id res chain seq x y z
N MET A 1 23.83 -23.84 25.92
CA MET A 1 24.36 -23.01 24.82
C MET A 1 24.39 -21.57 25.31
N GLU A 2 25.56 -21.04 25.61
CA GLU A 2 25.70 -19.64 26.06
C GLU A 2 25.54 -18.72 24.85
N ILE A 3 24.58 -17.80 24.93
CA ILE A 3 24.33 -16.83 23.87
C ILE A 3 25.16 -15.60 24.20
N THR A 4 26.25 -15.42 23.47
CA THR A 4 27.10 -14.24 23.64
C THR A 4 26.39 -13.00 23.13
N ASN A 5 26.62 -11.87 23.79
CA ASN A 5 26.09 -10.58 23.37
C ASN A 5 26.44 -10.24 21.89
N THR A 6 27.59 -10.71 21.40
CA THR A 6 28.01 -10.55 20.00
C THR A 6 26.99 -11.12 19.01
N ILE A 7 26.41 -12.29 19.29
CA ILE A 7 25.42 -12.93 18.42
C ILE A 7 24.13 -12.10 18.41
N PHE A 8 23.66 -11.66 19.58
CA PHE A 8 22.46 -10.85 19.72
C PHE A 8 22.58 -9.51 18.95
N GLU A 9 23.71 -8.82 19.10
CA GLU A 9 24.00 -7.55 18.41
C GLU A 9 24.10 -7.73 16.89
N THR A 10 24.73 -8.82 16.45
CA THR A 10 24.86 -9.15 15.03
C THR A 10 23.50 -9.40 14.40
N LEU A 11 22.62 -10.12 15.09
CA LEU A 11 21.26 -10.39 14.61
C LEU A 11 20.40 -9.14 14.55
N LEU A 12 20.49 -8.25 15.54
CA LEU A 12 19.82 -6.96 15.49
C LEU A 12 20.25 -6.16 14.26
N LYS A 13 21.56 -6.00 14.05
CA LYS A 13 22.11 -5.25 12.91
C LYS A 13 21.71 -5.87 11.57
N LYS A 14 21.83 -7.20 11.44
CA LYS A 14 21.49 -7.92 10.20
C LYS A 14 20.03 -7.72 9.78
N ASN A 15 19.12 -7.62 10.75
CA ASN A 15 17.69 -7.42 10.49
C ASN A 15 17.27 -5.94 10.58
N ASN A 16 18.24 -5.02 10.62
CA ASN A 16 18.04 -3.58 10.72
C ASN A 16 17.16 -3.16 11.91
N PHE A 17 17.37 -3.79 13.06
CA PHE A 17 16.68 -3.47 14.32
C PHE A 17 17.58 -2.68 15.26
N LYS A 18 16.99 -1.71 15.95
CA LYS A 18 17.62 -0.99 17.06
C LYS A 18 17.27 -1.67 18.38
N LYS A 19 18.17 -1.60 19.36
CA LYS A 19 17.90 -2.09 20.72
C LYS A 19 16.66 -1.46 21.37
N LYS A 20 16.37 -0.19 21.05
CA LYS A 20 15.15 0.50 21.52
C LYS A 20 13.88 -0.18 20.99
N GLU A 21 13.90 -0.59 19.73
CA GLU A 21 12.77 -1.30 19.10
C GLU A 21 12.61 -2.69 19.72
N PHE A 22 13.71 -3.41 19.92
CA PHE A 22 13.69 -4.69 20.62
C PHE A 22 13.17 -4.56 22.05
N ALA A 23 13.60 -3.55 22.81
CA ALA A 23 13.11 -3.28 24.17
C ALA A 23 11.60 -3.02 24.18
N HIS A 24 11.11 -2.20 23.25
CA HIS A 24 9.70 -1.91 23.11
C HIS A 24 8.86 -3.15 22.74
N TYR A 25 9.38 -3.99 21.85
CA TYR A 25 8.74 -5.23 21.41
C TYR A 25 8.68 -6.27 22.53
N SER A 26 9.82 -6.53 23.17
CA SER A 26 9.98 -7.54 24.23
C SER A 26 9.39 -7.14 25.58
N LYS A 27 9.02 -5.87 25.76
CA LYS A 27 8.64 -5.27 27.04
C LYS A 27 9.73 -5.34 28.12
N ILE A 28 10.98 -5.53 27.69
CA ILE A 28 12.15 -5.47 28.56
C ILE A 28 12.63 -4.02 28.61
N PRO A 29 12.90 -3.45 29.80
CA PRO A 29 13.43 -2.10 29.91
C PRO A 29 14.68 -1.89 29.06
N TYR A 30 14.74 -0.75 28.37
CA TYR A 30 15.86 -0.46 27.47
C TYR A 30 17.22 -0.51 28.17
N ASP A 31 17.29 -0.03 29.41
CA ASP A 31 18.51 -0.05 30.22
C ASP A 31 19.00 -1.47 30.50
N THR A 32 18.07 -2.42 30.66
CA THR A 32 18.39 -3.85 30.80
C THR A 32 19.00 -4.40 29.52
N VAL A 33 18.40 -4.10 28.36
CA VAL A 33 18.90 -4.55 27.04
C VAL A 33 20.30 -3.98 26.75
N VAL A 34 20.55 -2.72 27.10
CA VAL A 34 21.88 -2.10 26.98
C VAL A 34 22.86 -2.71 27.99
N GLY A 35 22.39 -3.01 29.20
CA GLY A 35 23.17 -3.61 30.27
C GLY A 35 23.74 -4.99 29.93
N TRP A 36 23.09 -5.76 29.06
CA TRP A 36 23.61 -7.06 28.59
C TRP A 36 24.96 -6.95 27.89
N LYS A 37 25.24 -5.81 27.24
CA LYS A 37 26.57 -5.56 26.67
C LYS A 37 27.64 -5.47 27.73
N LYS A 38 27.35 -4.83 28.86
CA LYS A 38 28.30 -4.68 29.98
C LYS A 38 28.56 -5.99 30.70
N LYS A 39 27.56 -6.89 30.70
CA LYS A 39 27.63 -8.19 31.38
C LYS A 39 28.09 -9.34 30.46
N GLU A 40 28.35 -9.04 29.19
CA GLU A 40 28.64 -10.01 28.09
C GLU A 40 27.65 -11.17 27.93
N TYR A 41 26.51 -11.08 28.62
CA TYR A 41 25.54 -12.14 28.74
C TYR A 41 24.17 -11.64 28.29
N VAL A 42 23.55 -12.41 27.39
CA VAL A 42 22.17 -12.19 26.98
C VAL A 42 21.33 -13.38 27.46
N PRO A 43 20.25 -13.14 28.21
CA PRO A 43 19.38 -14.22 28.66
C PRO A 43 18.81 -15.01 27.47
N PRO A 44 18.73 -16.36 27.55
CA PRO A 44 18.23 -17.20 26.45
C PRO A 44 16.84 -16.80 25.93
N TYR A 45 15.94 -16.38 26.82
CA TYR A 45 14.59 -15.94 26.43
C TYR A 45 14.61 -14.71 25.51
N ALA A 46 15.58 -13.80 25.67
CA ALA A 46 15.69 -12.61 24.83
C ALA A 46 16.01 -12.98 23.37
N MET A 47 16.76 -14.07 23.17
CA MET A 47 17.03 -14.59 21.84
C MET A 47 15.79 -15.20 21.18
N VAL A 48 14.95 -15.89 21.96
CA VAL A 48 13.66 -16.42 21.48
C VAL A 48 12.76 -15.27 21.01
N ILE A 49 12.67 -14.21 21.81
CA ILE A 49 11.90 -13.02 21.47
C ILE A 49 12.46 -12.33 20.22
N LEU A 50 13.79 -12.26 20.07
CA LEU A 50 14.41 -11.67 18.88
C LEU A 50 14.08 -12.46 17.62
N LYS A 51 14.12 -13.80 17.70
CA LYS A 51 13.74 -14.67 16.58
C LYS A 51 12.28 -14.47 16.17
N ASP A 52 11.38 -14.38 17.15
CA ASP A 52 9.96 -14.08 16.91
C ASP A 52 9.77 -12.70 16.26
N MET A 53 10.46 -11.66 16.75
CA MET A 53 10.44 -10.32 16.16
C MET A 53 10.91 -10.32 14.70
N ILE A 54 12.00 -11.03 14.39
CA ILE A 54 12.52 -11.18 13.02
C ILE A 54 11.49 -11.88 12.13
N TYR A 55 10.86 -12.94 12.64
CA TYR A 55 9.87 -13.71 11.91
C TYR A 55 8.66 -12.86 11.52
N ARG A 56 8.11 -12.07 12.46
CA ARG A 56 6.95 -11.20 12.19
C ARG A 56 7.26 -10.12 11.18
N LYS A 57 8.43 -9.48 11.26
CA LYS A 57 8.84 -8.48 10.26
C LYS A 57 8.86 -9.06 8.85
N LYS A 58 9.33 -10.30 8.67
CA LYS A 58 9.31 -10.96 7.36
C LYS A 58 7.89 -11.20 6.86
N LEU A 59 6.99 -11.63 7.74
CA LEU A 59 5.57 -11.80 7.38
C LEU A 59 4.93 -10.48 6.94
N ASP A 60 5.22 -9.38 7.64
CA ASP A 60 4.72 -8.05 7.28
C ASP A 60 5.26 -7.61 5.91
N GLU A 61 6.56 -7.80 5.65
CA GLU A 61 7.18 -7.49 4.36
C GLU A 61 6.61 -8.34 3.21
N GLU A 62 6.35 -9.62 3.43
CA GLU A 62 5.72 -10.51 2.45
C GLU A 62 4.27 -10.10 2.15
N THR A 63 3.52 -9.78 3.20
CA THR A 63 2.13 -9.30 3.09
C THR A 63 2.06 -7.97 2.36
N GLU A 64 2.96 -7.03 2.66
CA GLU A 64 3.03 -5.74 1.98
C GLU A 64 3.36 -5.91 0.49
N LYS A 65 4.30 -6.82 0.15
CA LYS A 65 4.61 -7.14 -1.25
C LYS A 65 3.41 -7.75 -1.98
N LEU A 66 2.68 -8.66 -1.34
CA LEU A 66 1.48 -9.28 -1.91
C LEU A 66 0.38 -8.24 -2.14
N LEU A 67 0.12 -7.38 -1.15
CA LEU A 67 -0.85 -6.29 -1.28
C LEU A 67 -0.47 -5.32 -2.39
N LYS A 68 0.79 -4.88 -2.48
CA LYS A 68 1.25 -4.01 -3.56
C LYS A 68 1.11 -4.67 -4.94
N ARG A 69 1.43 -5.95 -5.08
CA ARG A 69 1.20 -6.71 -6.32
C ARG A 69 -0.27 -6.79 -6.70
N ASN A 70 -1.16 -6.97 -5.72
CA ASN A 70 -2.61 -7.03 -5.93
C ASN A 70 -3.25 -5.66 -6.17
N LEU A 71 -2.62 -4.56 -5.74
CA LEU A 71 -3.06 -3.20 -6.01
C LEU A 71 -2.60 -2.68 -7.40
N GLN A 72 -1.50 -3.19 -7.94
CA GLN A 72 -1.05 -2.84 -9.30
C GLN A 72 -2.07 -3.13 -10.41
N PRO A 73 -2.90 -4.21 -10.39
CA PRO A 73 -3.97 -4.36 -11.37
C PRO A 73 -5.14 -3.38 -11.18
N ILE A 74 -5.30 -2.71 -10.02
CA ILE A 74 -6.41 -1.77 -9.78
C ILE A 74 -6.10 -0.38 -10.36
N VAL A 75 -4.84 0.03 -10.42
CA VAL A 75 -4.44 1.33 -11.01
C VAL A 75 -4.40 1.29 -12.54
N ASN A 76 -4.23 0.09 -13.13
CA ASN A 76 -4.28 -0.13 -14.59
C ASN A 76 -5.64 -0.66 -15.09
N GLN A 77 -6.70 -0.56 -14.29
CA GLN A 77 -8.03 -0.54 -14.87
C GLN A 77 -8.22 0.83 -15.52
N ASN A 78 -7.65 0.98 -16.72
CA ASN A 78 -8.24 1.87 -17.70
C ASN A 78 -9.72 1.46 -17.75
N HIS A 79 -10.60 2.24 -17.12
CA HIS A 79 -12.04 2.11 -17.28
C HIS A 79 -12.35 2.50 -18.73
N ASN A 80 -11.96 1.64 -19.66
CA ASN A 80 -12.48 1.65 -21.01
C ASN A 80 -13.97 1.41 -20.84
N LEU A 81 -14.76 2.30 -21.41
CA LEU A 81 -16.21 2.18 -21.42
C LEU A 81 -16.57 0.76 -21.89
N THR A 82 -17.49 0.12 -21.18
CA THR A 82 -18.08 -1.10 -21.72
C THR A 82 -18.79 -0.77 -23.03
N LYS A 83 -18.90 -1.74 -23.95
CA LYS A 83 -19.57 -1.54 -25.25
C LYS A 83 -20.99 -0.95 -25.09
N THR A 84 -21.67 -1.30 -24.00
CA THR A 84 -22.99 -0.76 -23.64
C THR A 84 -22.93 0.73 -23.29
N GLU A 85 -21.95 1.15 -22.50
CA GLU A 85 -21.75 2.56 -22.13
C GLU A 85 -21.31 3.40 -23.33
N GLU A 86 -20.44 2.87 -24.18
CA GLU A 86 -20.08 3.51 -25.47
C GLU A 86 -21.32 3.73 -26.34
N ASN A 87 -22.17 2.71 -26.49
CA ASN A 87 -23.38 2.80 -27.29
C ASN A 87 -24.38 3.80 -26.71
N ARG A 88 -24.52 3.87 -25.38
CA ARG A 88 -25.34 4.89 -24.71
C ARG A 88 -24.82 6.29 -25.00
N LEU A 89 -23.52 6.53 -24.86
CA LEU A 89 -22.92 7.84 -25.17
C LEU A 89 -23.09 8.21 -26.66
N LYS A 90 -22.86 7.26 -27.58
CA LYS A 90 -23.12 7.47 -29.01
C LYS A 90 -24.58 7.84 -29.29
N SER A 91 -25.54 7.18 -28.63
CA SER A 91 -26.97 7.48 -28.80
C SER A 91 -27.33 8.89 -28.31
N LEU A 92 -26.80 9.29 -27.14
CA LEU A 92 -27.04 10.60 -26.53
C LEU A 92 -26.47 11.75 -27.37
N PHE A 93 -25.32 11.52 -28.00
CA PHE A 93 -24.62 12.49 -28.84
C PHE A 93 -24.86 12.25 -30.33
N CYS A 94 -25.89 11.47 -30.70
CA CYS A 94 -26.23 11.21 -32.10
C CYS A 94 -26.49 12.53 -32.85
N GLY A 95 -25.95 12.63 -34.07
CA GLY A 95 -26.00 13.86 -34.89
C GLY A 95 -25.03 14.97 -34.48
N THR A 96 -24.04 14.68 -33.62
CA THR A 96 -22.93 15.60 -33.32
C THR A 96 -21.60 15.07 -33.87
N ASN A 97 -20.65 15.97 -34.14
CA ASN A 97 -19.31 15.61 -34.61
C ASN A 97 -18.36 15.21 -33.46
N PHE A 98 -18.88 14.91 -32.26
CA PHE A 98 -18.06 14.53 -31.12
C PHE A 98 -17.79 13.02 -31.14
N THR A 99 -16.52 12.65 -31.05
CA THR A 99 -16.13 11.26 -30.79
C THR A 99 -16.31 10.91 -29.32
N ILE A 100 -16.27 9.62 -28.97
CA ILE A 100 -16.31 9.18 -27.55
C ILE A 100 -15.18 9.86 -26.75
N ASP A 101 -13.97 9.93 -27.32
CA ASP A 101 -12.84 10.58 -26.67
C ASP A 101 -13.06 12.08 -26.46
N ASP A 102 -13.68 12.76 -27.43
CA ASP A 102 -14.02 14.18 -27.29
C ASP A 102 -15.06 14.42 -26.20
N ILE A 103 -16.02 13.50 -26.07
CA ILE A 103 -17.04 13.53 -25.00
C ILE A 103 -16.36 13.32 -23.65
N LEU A 104 -15.51 12.30 -23.50
CA LEU A 104 -14.80 11.99 -22.26
C LEU A 104 -13.85 13.11 -21.84
N LYS A 105 -13.02 13.61 -22.77
CA LYS A 105 -12.16 14.79 -22.54
C LYS A 105 -12.99 16.02 -22.23
N GLY A 106 -14.11 16.19 -22.92
CA GLY A 106 -15.04 17.29 -22.71
C GLY A 106 -15.65 17.29 -21.30
N ILE A 107 -16.06 16.13 -20.79
CA ILE A 107 -16.57 15.96 -19.43
C ILE A 107 -15.46 16.23 -18.41
N LYS A 108 -14.29 15.60 -18.59
CA LYS A 108 -13.14 15.76 -17.68
C LYS A 108 -12.69 17.23 -17.56
N ASN A 109 -12.70 17.95 -18.67
CA ASN A 109 -12.25 19.34 -18.74
C ASN A 109 -13.40 20.36 -18.62
N LYS A 110 -14.62 19.93 -18.28
CA LYS A 110 -15.82 20.79 -18.18
C LYS A 110 -16.05 21.67 -19.41
N ASN A 111 -15.88 21.11 -20.61
CA ASN A 111 -16.08 21.82 -21.87
C ASN A 111 -17.52 22.31 -22.00
N LYS A 112 -17.69 23.62 -22.18
CA LYS A 112 -18.98 24.31 -22.23
C LYS A 112 -19.95 23.76 -23.30
N LYS A 113 -19.46 23.29 -24.45
CA LYS A 113 -20.31 22.74 -25.53
C LYS A 113 -20.88 21.36 -25.16
N VAL A 114 -20.03 20.50 -24.59
CA VAL A 114 -20.40 19.15 -24.15
C VAL A 114 -21.35 19.22 -22.95
N MET A 115 -21.04 20.05 -21.96
CA MET A 115 -21.89 20.22 -20.77
C MET A 115 -23.29 20.76 -21.11
N LYS A 116 -23.39 21.78 -21.97
CA LYS A 116 -24.70 22.30 -22.44
C LYS A 116 -25.55 21.24 -23.13
N LYS A 117 -24.93 20.34 -23.88
CA LYS A 117 -25.65 19.25 -24.56
C LYS A 117 -26.15 18.23 -23.54
N LEU A 118 -25.33 17.86 -22.55
CA LEU A 118 -25.73 16.98 -21.44
C LEU A 118 -26.89 17.58 -20.64
N GLU A 119 -26.84 18.88 -20.33
CA GLU A 119 -27.94 19.57 -19.66
C GLU A 119 -29.23 19.54 -20.49
N LYS A 120 -29.15 19.77 -21.81
CA LYS A 120 -30.31 19.70 -22.71
C LYS A 120 -30.91 18.30 -22.76
N ILE A 121 -30.05 17.27 -22.80
CA ILE A 121 -30.48 15.87 -22.76
C ILE A 121 -31.21 15.59 -21.44
N TYR A 122 -30.61 15.95 -20.31
CA TYR A 122 -31.20 15.73 -18.99
C TYR A 122 -32.59 16.38 -18.85
N LYS A 123 -32.78 17.58 -19.40
CA LYS A 123 -34.07 18.28 -19.43
C LYS A 123 -35.12 17.66 -20.37
N ASN A 124 -34.73 16.80 -21.30
CA ASN A 124 -35.67 16.14 -22.21
C ASN A 124 -36.18 14.80 -21.66
N TYR A 125 -35.53 14.27 -20.62
CA TYR A 125 -35.87 12.98 -19.99
C TYR A 125 -36.56 13.13 -18.63
N ASN A 126 -36.66 14.37 -18.11
CA ASN A 126 -37.43 14.77 -16.92
C ASN A 126 -38.49 15.79 -17.33
#